data_AF-L0P901-F1
#
_entry.id   AF-L0P901-F1
#
_cell.length_a   1.000
_cell.length_b   1.000
_cell.length_c   1.000
_cell.angle_alpha   90.00
_cell.angle_beta   90.00
_cell.angle_gamma   90.00
#
_symmetry.space_group_name_H-M   'P 1'
#
loop_
_entity.id
_entity.type
_entity.pdbx_description
1 polymer ?
#
loop_
_entity_poly.entity_id
_entity_poly.type
_entity_poly.pdbx_seq_one_letter_code
_entity_poly.pdbx_strand_id
1 'polypeptide(L)'
;TVESILEHNPGFFKQFNIVITSTLSDTLLLKLEKILWEFKIPLIIAYSIGFIGYIRITMPEHTETHHGNLEDLRIDCPWPELKALASNFELKNIKDNSYIQIPYVLILLNCISIWKLKNSKTLPHTYEEKEHFKQIIRSYMHEFDEERIKEVLSMAWKASYTTSIPDDIQYILKDNKCLCISPEVNSYPLYKRSNMKPIQQSSEFWILCRAVSDYISSEGNGLLPLSGILPDMKSDSETYIKLQNTYKKYLISKLINTYRYHQKAKKDYECVRKHVQSILVSINQPVSKISNEKIKLFCKQFKYIKLLRYRSLELEYKYPNSELIKTSFSTPNDLIAWYIALRSYNKYRSAFGKYVGSEEATLNEDTDRYIQLTKQFLSKFDCNITDFQIIACKELL
;
A
#
# COMPACT_ATOMS: atom_id res chain seq x y z
N THR A 1 -13.87 34.96 -11.55
CA THR A 1 -13.51 33.79 -12.38
C THR A 1 -12.36 33.04 -11.73
N VAL A 2 -12.08 31.79 -12.13
CA VAL A 2 -10.92 31.03 -11.61
C VAL A 2 -9.61 31.80 -11.81
N GLU A 3 -9.46 32.45 -12.97
CA GLU A 3 -8.37 33.40 -13.27
C GLU A 3 -8.17 34.45 -12.17
N SER A 4 -9.22 35.18 -11.83
CA SER A 4 -9.16 36.24 -10.81
C SER A 4 -8.75 35.68 -9.44
N ILE A 5 -9.24 34.49 -9.06
CA ILE A 5 -8.87 33.82 -7.81
C ILE A 5 -7.38 33.44 -7.82
N LEU A 6 -6.90 32.84 -8.92
CA LEU A 6 -5.50 32.45 -9.07
C LEU A 6 -4.54 33.63 -8.96
N GLU A 7 -4.94 34.81 -9.45
CA GLU A 7 -4.11 36.02 -9.46
C GLU A 7 -4.16 36.78 -8.14
N HIS A 8 -5.35 36.94 -7.55
CA HIS A 8 -5.55 37.88 -6.43
C HIS A 8 -5.68 37.19 -5.08
N ASN A 9 -6.08 35.91 -5.04
CA ASN A 9 -6.28 35.17 -3.79
C ASN A 9 -6.00 33.67 -3.95
N PRO A 10 -4.74 33.27 -4.23
CA PRO A 10 -4.39 31.85 -4.36
C PRO A 10 -4.64 31.07 -3.05
N GLY A 11 -4.62 31.76 -1.89
CA GLY A 11 -4.93 31.17 -0.59
C GLY A 11 -6.35 30.61 -0.47
N PHE A 12 -7.29 31.04 -1.31
CA PHE A 12 -8.66 30.53 -1.40
C PHE A 12 -8.71 29.00 -1.47
N PHE A 13 -7.75 28.36 -2.15
CA PHE A 13 -7.79 26.91 -2.32
C PHE A 13 -7.48 26.10 -1.05
N LYS A 14 -6.85 26.71 -0.04
CA LYS A 14 -6.46 26.02 1.21
C LYS A 14 -7.65 25.55 2.05
N GLN A 15 -8.84 26.09 1.80
CA GLN A 15 -10.07 25.67 2.51
C GLN A 15 -10.62 24.33 2.00
N PHE A 16 -10.11 23.82 0.87
CA PHE A 16 -10.60 22.57 0.27
C PHE A 16 -9.64 21.41 0.51
N ASN A 17 -10.19 20.22 0.69
CA ASN A 17 -9.41 18.99 0.77
C ASN A 17 -9.07 18.40 -0.60
N ILE A 18 -9.91 18.62 -1.60
CA ILE A 18 -9.75 18.17 -2.99
C ILE A 18 -10.32 19.26 -3.89
N VAL A 19 -9.66 19.54 -4.99
CA VAL A 19 -10.18 20.41 -6.05
C VAL A 19 -10.48 19.57 -7.28
N ILE A 20 -11.69 19.70 -7.80
CA ILE A 20 -12.12 19.01 -9.03
C ILE A 20 -12.37 20.07 -10.09
N THR A 21 -11.83 19.88 -11.28
CA THR A 21 -12.05 20.78 -12.42
C THR A 21 -12.43 19.99 -13.67
N SER A 22 -13.29 20.59 -14.48
CA SER A 22 -13.53 20.17 -15.86
C SER A 22 -12.55 20.88 -16.81
N THR A 23 -12.93 21.07 -18.08
CA THR A 23 -12.07 21.64 -19.12
C THR A 23 -11.68 23.09 -18.82
N LEU A 24 -10.41 23.29 -18.47
CA LEU A 24 -9.75 24.59 -18.41
C LEU A 24 -8.77 24.73 -19.58
N SER A 25 -8.40 25.97 -19.91
CA SER A 25 -7.26 26.18 -20.80
C SER A 25 -5.98 25.66 -20.15
N ASP A 26 -5.04 25.15 -20.96
CA ASP A 26 -3.77 24.59 -20.48
C ASP A 26 -3.02 25.59 -19.58
N THR A 27 -3.04 26.88 -19.92
CA THR A 27 -2.40 27.95 -19.15
C THR A 27 -2.98 28.07 -17.73
N LEU A 28 -4.30 28.03 -17.59
CA LEU A 28 -4.96 28.13 -16.29
C LEU A 28 -4.79 26.85 -15.49
N LEU A 29 -4.88 25.71 -16.16
CA LEU A 29 -4.74 24.40 -15.53
C LEU A 29 -3.34 24.23 -14.91
N LEU A 30 -2.28 24.62 -15.63
CA LEU A 30 -0.91 24.60 -15.12
C LEU A 30 -0.70 25.57 -13.95
N LYS A 31 -1.30 26.78 -13.99
CA LYS A 31 -1.26 27.73 -12.87
C LYS A 31 -1.96 27.17 -11.63
N LEU A 32 -3.16 26.62 -11.80
CA LEU A 32 -3.94 25.99 -10.74
C LEU A 32 -3.18 24.82 -10.12
N GLU A 33 -2.68 23.91 -10.95
CA GLU A 33 -1.96 22.72 -10.49
C GLU A 33 -0.71 23.07 -9.69
N LYS A 34 0.06 24.07 -10.13
CA LYS A 34 1.24 24.53 -9.39
C LYS A 34 0.91 24.99 -7.97
N ILE A 35 -0.16 25.78 -7.81
CA ILE A 35 -0.61 26.26 -6.49
C ILE A 35 -1.04 25.07 -5.61
N LEU A 36 -1.86 24.17 -6.16
CA LEU A 36 -2.36 23.00 -5.41
C LEU A 36 -1.24 22.01 -5.07
N TRP A 37 -0.26 21.86 -5.96
CA TRP A 37 0.94 21.04 -5.76
C TRP A 37 1.76 21.54 -4.56
N GLU A 38 1.95 22.86 -4.44
CA GLU A 38 2.63 23.49 -3.30
C GLU A 38 1.85 23.31 -1.99
N PHE A 39 0.52 23.42 -2.05
CA PHE A 39 -0.36 23.18 -0.90
C PHE A 39 -0.57 21.70 -0.58
N LYS A 40 -0.07 20.78 -1.41
CA LYS A 40 -0.29 19.33 -1.31
C LYS A 40 -1.79 18.96 -1.33
N ILE A 41 -2.58 19.73 -2.08
CA ILE A 41 -4.01 19.50 -2.29
C ILE A 41 -4.19 18.69 -3.58
N PRO A 42 -4.87 17.54 -3.56
CA PRO A 42 -5.18 16.78 -4.76
C PRO A 42 -6.02 17.59 -5.74
N LEU A 43 -5.57 17.63 -7.00
CA LEU A 43 -6.34 18.13 -8.13
C LEU A 43 -6.81 16.95 -8.97
N ILE A 44 -8.12 16.87 -9.21
CA ILE A 44 -8.75 15.91 -10.12
C ILE A 44 -9.28 16.67 -11.33
N ILE A 45 -8.84 16.28 -12.51
CA ILE A 45 -9.27 16.87 -13.78
C ILE A 45 -10.14 15.82 -14.45
N ALA A 46 -11.41 16.13 -14.65
CA ALA A 46 -12.37 15.19 -15.19
C ALA A 46 -13.28 15.86 -16.22
N TYR A 47 -13.32 15.33 -17.43
CA TYR A 47 -14.23 15.79 -18.48
C TYR A 47 -14.52 14.68 -19.49
N SER A 48 -15.58 14.85 -20.28
CA SER A 48 -15.96 13.94 -21.36
C SER A 48 -16.04 14.71 -22.66
N ILE A 49 -15.61 14.09 -23.76
CA ILE A 49 -15.84 14.56 -25.14
C ILE A 49 -16.45 13.40 -25.90
N GLY A 50 -17.70 13.57 -26.34
CA GLY A 50 -18.50 12.46 -26.87
C GLY A 50 -18.56 11.30 -25.86
N PHE A 51 -18.22 10.10 -26.31
CA PHE A 51 -18.18 8.87 -25.52
C PHE A 51 -16.85 8.64 -24.77
N ILE A 52 -15.90 9.58 -24.85
CA ILE A 52 -14.56 9.44 -24.27
C ILE A 52 -14.47 10.25 -22.97
N GLY A 53 -14.26 9.53 -21.86
CA GLY A 53 -13.97 10.13 -20.56
C GLY A 53 -12.47 10.30 -20.29
N TYR A 54 -12.09 11.44 -19.72
CA TYR A 54 -10.75 11.73 -19.24
C TYR A 54 -10.78 11.95 -17.73
N ILE A 55 -9.87 11.30 -17.00
CA ILE A 55 -9.61 11.55 -15.58
C ILE A 55 -8.11 11.63 -15.35
N ARG A 56 -7.66 12.68 -14.68
CA ARG A 56 -6.26 12.84 -14.23
C ARG A 56 -6.21 13.36 -12.81
N ILE A 57 -5.51 12.63 -11.94
CA ILE A 57 -5.26 13.01 -10.55
C ILE A 57 -3.82 13.50 -10.44
N THR A 58 -3.57 14.68 -9.88
CA THR A 58 -2.22 15.20 -9.64
C THR A 58 -2.05 15.68 -8.20
N MET A 59 -0.94 15.24 -7.59
CA MET A 59 -0.46 15.66 -6.28
C MET A 59 0.96 15.10 -6.05
N PRO A 60 1.78 15.71 -5.18
CA PRO A 60 3.16 15.24 -4.99
C PRO A 60 3.26 13.81 -4.44
N GLU A 61 2.42 13.48 -3.44
CA GLU A 61 2.56 12.23 -2.68
C GLU A 61 1.26 11.90 -1.93
N HIS A 62 0.73 10.70 -2.13
CA HIS A 62 -0.43 10.15 -1.45
C HIS A 62 -0.10 8.81 -0.79
N THR A 63 -0.74 8.51 0.34
CA THR A 63 -0.59 7.24 1.03
C THR A 63 -1.95 6.56 1.15
N GLU A 64 -2.05 5.32 0.68
CA GLU A 64 -3.25 4.51 0.77
C GLU A 64 -2.99 3.32 1.69
N THR A 65 -4.03 2.85 2.39
CA THR A 65 -3.97 1.62 3.18
C THR A 65 -4.92 0.62 2.57
N HIS A 66 -4.39 -0.49 2.05
CA HIS A 66 -5.23 -1.56 1.53
C HIS A 66 -5.64 -2.53 2.65
N HIS A 67 -6.71 -3.29 2.41
CA HIS A 67 -7.02 -4.44 3.24
C HIS A 67 -6.15 -5.61 2.79
N GLY A 68 -5.29 -6.13 3.67
CA GLY A 68 -4.58 -7.37 3.42
C GLY A 68 -5.25 -8.56 4.08
N ASN A 69 -5.27 -9.67 3.37
CA ASN A 69 -5.87 -10.94 3.83
C ASN A 69 -4.89 -11.82 4.63
N LEU A 70 -3.59 -11.50 4.62
CA LEU A 70 -2.56 -12.30 5.27
C LEU A 70 -2.40 -11.91 6.73
N GLU A 71 -2.81 -12.83 7.61
CA GLU A 71 -2.61 -12.76 9.05
C GLU A 71 -1.14 -12.89 9.43
N ASP A 72 -0.69 -12.13 10.43
CA ASP A 72 0.69 -12.19 10.91
C ASP A 72 0.83 -13.18 12.07
N LEU A 73 0.79 -14.48 11.79
CA LEU A 73 0.77 -15.51 12.85
C LEU A 73 2.16 -15.88 13.40
N ARG A 74 3.25 -15.48 12.72
CA ARG A 74 4.65 -15.77 13.11
C ARG A 74 4.91 -17.25 13.42
N ILE A 75 4.33 -18.17 12.63
CA ILE A 75 4.53 -19.62 12.82
C ILE A 75 5.99 -20.01 12.53
N ASP A 76 6.61 -19.37 11.55
CA ASP A 76 8.00 -19.56 11.17
C ASP A 76 8.98 -19.02 12.21
N CYS A 77 8.66 -17.87 12.81
CA CYS A 77 9.47 -17.12 13.76
C CYS A 77 8.70 -16.72 15.04
N PRO A 78 8.22 -17.69 15.84
CA PRO A 78 7.44 -17.39 17.04
C PRO A 78 8.30 -16.67 18.07
N TRP A 79 7.73 -15.64 18.73
CA TRP A 79 8.41 -14.99 19.84
C TRP A 79 8.45 -15.91 21.08
N PRO A 80 9.37 -15.67 22.04
CA PRO A 80 9.62 -16.60 23.15
C PRO A 80 8.35 -17.01 23.91
N GLU A 81 7.46 -16.06 24.17
CA GLU A 81 6.21 -16.29 24.89
C GLU A 81 5.21 -17.14 24.07
N LEU A 82 5.16 -17.01 22.75
CA LEU A 82 4.34 -17.87 21.89
C LEU A 82 4.93 -19.28 21.80
N LYS A 83 6.25 -19.38 21.69
CA LYS A 83 6.95 -20.67 21.68
C LYS A 83 6.74 -21.44 22.98
N ALA A 84 6.92 -20.78 24.13
CA ALA A 84 6.66 -21.36 25.45
C ALA A 84 5.19 -21.76 25.62
N LEU A 85 4.25 -20.99 25.04
CA LEU A 85 2.83 -21.38 25.04
C LEU A 85 2.64 -22.70 24.30
N ALA A 86 3.16 -22.83 23.07
CA ALA A 86 3.03 -24.04 22.27
C ALA A 86 3.67 -25.27 22.93
N SER A 87 4.87 -25.12 23.52
CA SER A 87 5.58 -26.20 24.21
C SER A 87 4.87 -26.75 25.45
N ASN A 88 4.05 -25.94 26.13
CA ASN A 88 3.29 -26.40 27.29
C ASN A 88 2.11 -27.32 26.91
N PHE A 89 1.75 -27.41 25.63
CA PHE A 89 0.71 -28.32 25.14
C PHE A 89 1.37 -29.59 24.59
N GLU A 90 1.70 -30.54 25.46
CA GLU A 90 2.05 -31.89 25.02
C GLU A 90 0.78 -32.73 24.81
N LEU A 91 0.54 -33.16 23.56
CA LEU A 91 -0.57 -34.04 23.18
C LEU A 91 -0.45 -35.49 23.70
N LYS A 92 0.45 -35.80 24.63
CA LYS A 92 0.77 -37.20 25.00
C LYS A 92 -0.19 -37.84 26.01
N ASN A 93 -1.21 -37.15 26.49
CA ASN A 93 -2.23 -37.72 27.39
C ASN A 93 -3.61 -37.11 27.10
N ILE A 94 -4.31 -37.64 26.07
CA ILE A 94 -5.60 -37.16 25.54
C ILE A 94 -6.81 -37.82 26.22
N LYS A 95 -6.64 -38.50 27.37
CA LYS A 95 -7.79 -39.09 28.09
C LYS A 95 -8.84 -38.07 28.57
N ASP A 96 -8.55 -36.78 28.47
CA ASP A 96 -9.49 -35.69 28.72
C ASP A 96 -10.00 -35.09 27.41
N ASN A 97 -11.33 -34.97 27.25
CA ASN A 97 -12.05 -34.26 26.16
C ASN A 97 -11.66 -32.76 25.98
N SER A 98 -10.57 -32.30 26.61
CA SER A 98 -10.07 -30.93 26.57
C SER A 98 -9.23 -30.58 25.34
N TYR A 99 -8.86 -31.55 24.50
CA TYR A 99 -7.98 -31.33 23.34
C TYR A 99 -8.72 -30.94 22.05
N ILE A 100 -10.02 -31.23 21.93
CA ILE A 100 -10.87 -30.94 20.76
C ILE A 100 -10.84 -29.46 20.34
N GLN A 101 -10.49 -28.55 21.28
CA GLN A 101 -10.67 -27.10 21.13
C GLN A 101 -9.35 -26.30 21.10
N ILE A 102 -8.19 -26.95 20.89
CA ILE A 102 -6.89 -26.26 20.79
C ILE A 102 -6.82 -25.43 19.49
N PRO A 103 -6.43 -24.15 19.51
CA PRO A 103 -6.25 -23.34 18.30
C PRO A 103 -5.24 -23.96 17.32
N TYR A 104 -5.57 -23.97 16.02
CA TYR A 104 -4.72 -24.60 14.99
C TYR A 104 -3.29 -24.04 14.98
N VAL A 105 -3.10 -22.76 15.33
CA VAL A 105 -1.77 -22.12 15.38
C VAL A 105 -0.82 -22.85 16.33
N LEU A 106 -1.30 -23.28 17.50
CA LEU A 106 -0.47 -24.00 18.48
C LEU A 106 -0.10 -25.41 17.97
N ILE A 107 -1.04 -26.07 17.30
CA ILE A 107 -0.81 -27.36 16.65
C ILE A 107 0.27 -27.21 15.56
N LEU A 108 0.14 -26.19 14.70
CA LEU A 108 1.12 -25.91 13.66
C LEU A 108 2.50 -25.57 14.24
N LEU A 109 2.58 -24.83 15.36
CA LEU A 109 3.84 -24.52 16.05
C LEU A 109 4.55 -25.75 16.62
N ASN A 110 3.79 -26.73 17.13
CA ASN A 110 4.37 -27.98 17.61
C ASN A 110 4.81 -28.86 16.44
N CYS A 111 3.97 -29.02 15.41
CA CYS A 111 4.30 -29.79 14.21
C CYS A 111 5.50 -29.19 13.47
N ILE A 112 5.61 -27.87 13.34
CA ILE A 112 6.76 -27.22 12.67
C ILE A 112 8.03 -27.39 13.48
N SER A 113 7.94 -27.46 14.81
CA SER A 113 9.08 -27.78 15.68
C SER A 113 9.57 -29.21 15.44
N ILE A 114 8.66 -30.18 15.31
CA ILE A 114 8.99 -31.57 14.94
C ILE A 114 9.61 -31.63 13.54
N TRP A 115 9.04 -30.93 12.57
CA TRP A 115 9.57 -30.84 11.21
C TRP A 115 11.01 -30.31 11.19
N LYS A 116 11.26 -29.18 11.89
CA LYS A 116 12.58 -28.53 11.95
C LYS A 116 13.66 -29.41 12.59
N LEU A 117 13.29 -30.29 13.52
CA LEU A 117 14.23 -31.26 14.11
C LEU A 117 14.68 -32.32 13.10
N LYS A 118 13.82 -32.69 12.13
CA LYS A 118 14.12 -33.71 11.11
C LYS A 118 14.75 -33.13 9.84
N ASN A 119 14.50 -31.85 9.53
CA ASN A 119 14.85 -31.25 8.24
C ASN A 119 15.77 -30.02 8.40
N SER A 120 16.85 -30.14 9.18
CA SER A 120 17.89 -29.10 9.27
C SER A 120 17.38 -27.67 9.56
N LYS A 121 16.31 -27.55 10.36
CA LYS A 121 15.66 -26.29 10.75
C LYS A 121 15.00 -25.49 9.62
N THR A 122 14.81 -26.05 8.41
CA THR A 122 14.08 -25.39 7.32
C THR A 122 12.56 -25.53 7.47
N LEU A 123 11.81 -24.69 6.76
CA LEU A 123 10.35 -24.82 6.62
C LEU A 123 10.01 -25.74 5.44
N PRO A 124 8.81 -26.35 5.40
CA PRO A 124 8.37 -27.10 4.24
C PRO A 124 8.03 -26.14 3.09
N HIS A 125 8.81 -26.16 2.00
CA HIS A 125 8.66 -25.27 0.86
C HIS A 125 8.16 -25.99 -0.39
N THR A 126 8.72 -27.16 -0.70
CA THR A 126 8.34 -27.94 -1.89
C THR A 126 6.97 -28.59 -1.70
N TYR A 127 6.35 -29.01 -2.80
CA TYR A 127 5.09 -29.75 -2.73
C TYR A 127 5.22 -31.03 -1.90
N GLU A 128 6.30 -31.79 -2.12
CA GLU A 128 6.59 -33.02 -1.39
C GLU A 128 6.80 -32.76 0.11
N GLU A 129 7.55 -31.72 0.46
CA GLU A 129 7.76 -31.33 1.86
C GLU A 129 6.46 -30.92 2.54
N LYS A 130 5.58 -30.20 1.83
CA LYS A 130 4.26 -29.81 2.34
C LYS A 130 3.36 -31.01 2.57
N GLU A 131 3.38 -32.00 1.70
CA GLU A 131 2.62 -33.24 1.90
C GLU A 131 3.18 -34.07 3.06
N HIS A 132 4.49 -34.17 3.20
CA HIS A 132 5.11 -34.82 4.36
C HIS A 132 4.80 -34.06 5.67
N PHE A 133 4.79 -32.72 5.64
CA PHE A 133 4.38 -31.92 6.79
C PHE A 133 2.92 -32.19 7.19
N LYS A 134 2.00 -32.32 6.22
CA LYS A 134 0.62 -32.74 6.47
C LYS A 134 0.54 -34.14 7.10
N GLN A 135 1.43 -35.07 6.74
CA GLN A 135 1.51 -36.37 7.39
C GLN A 135 1.96 -36.25 8.85
N ILE A 136 2.93 -35.37 9.17
CA ILE A 136 3.31 -35.08 10.56
C ILE A 136 2.10 -34.57 11.35
N ILE A 137 1.29 -33.67 10.78
CA ILE A 137 0.06 -33.17 11.42
C ILE A 137 -0.90 -34.34 11.71
N ARG A 138 -1.16 -35.22 10.73
CA ARG A 138 -2.05 -36.38 10.91
C ARG A 138 -1.57 -37.30 12.02
N SER A 139 -0.27 -37.64 12.03
CA SER A 139 0.31 -38.48 13.08
C SER A 139 0.25 -37.80 14.45
N TYR A 140 0.51 -36.49 14.51
CA TYR A 140 0.45 -35.72 15.75
C TYR A 140 -0.98 -35.61 16.30
N MET A 141 -1.99 -35.58 15.42
CA MET A 141 -3.41 -35.46 15.76
C MET A 141 -4.19 -36.77 15.68
N HIS A 142 -3.56 -37.94 15.74
CA HIS A 142 -4.21 -39.23 15.49
C HIS A 142 -5.41 -39.57 16.40
N GLU A 143 -5.52 -38.95 17.59
CA GLU A 143 -6.66 -39.13 18.51
C GLU A 143 -7.76 -38.05 18.35
N PHE A 144 -7.64 -37.15 17.38
CA PHE A 144 -8.64 -36.11 17.07
C PHE A 144 -9.66 -36.60 16.05
N ASP A 145 -10.82 -35.94 15.99
CA ASP A 145 -11.82 -36.20 14.98
C ASP A 145 -11.37 -35.74 13.57
N GLU A 146 -11.91 -36.40 12.54
CA GLU A 146 -11.56 -36.15 11.14
C GLU A 146 -11.86 -34.73 10.66
N GLU A 147 -12.91 -34.08 11.19
CA GLU A 147 -13.27 -32.72 10.81
C GLU A 147 -12.22 -31.72 11.30
N ARG A 148 -11.79 -31.86 12.56
CA ARG A 148 -10.71 -31.07 13.15
C ARG A 148 -9.39 -31.27 12.44
N ILE A 149 -9.04 -32.51 12.08
CA ILE A 149 -7.83 -32.80 11.30
C ILE A 149 -7.91 -32.08 9.94
N LYS A 150 -9.04 -32.16 9.23
CA LYS A 150 -9.24 -31.47 7.94
C LYS A 150 -9.10 -29.95 8.07
N GLU A 151 -9.64 -29.35 9.12
CA GLU A 151 -9.52 -27.91 9.39
C GLU A 151 -8.04 -27.51 9.55
N VAL A 152 -7.28 -28.21 10.40
CA VAL A 152 -5.85 -27.90 10.59
C VAL A 152 -5.05 -28.13 9.31
N LEU A 153 -5.33 -29.21 8.58
CA LEU A 153 -4.69 -29.49 7.29
C LEU A 153 -4.96 -28.40 6.25
N SER A 154 -6.16 -27.81 6.25
CA SER A 154 -6.49 -26.67 5.38
C SER A 154 -5.66 -25.43 5.68
N MET A 155 -5.14 -25.30 6.92
CA MET A 155 -4.29 -24.21 7.37
C MET A 155 -2.79 -24.55 7.37
N ALA A 156 -2.41 -25.80 7.05
CA ALA A 156 -1.02 -26.27 7.09
C ALA A 156 -0.07 -25.45 6.21
N TRP A 157 -0.58 -24.90 5.10
CA TRP A 157 0.19 -24.03 4.21
C TRP A 157 0.79 -22.81 4.93
N LYS A 158 0.17 -22.33 6.02
CA LYS A 158 0.67 -21.18 6.80
C LYS A 158 2.02 -21.46 7.46
N ALA A 159 2.38 -22.74 7.68
CA ALA A 159 3.68 -23.13 8.20
C ALA A 159 4.80 -23.10 7.13
N SER A 160 4.45 -22.93 5.85
CA SER A 160 5.39 -22.78 4.74
C SER A 160 5.77 -21.33 4.44
N TYR A 161 5.04 -20.36 5.01
CA TYR A 161 5.30 -18.94 4.78
C TYR A 161 6.40 -18.43 5.69
N THR A 162 7.33 -17.68 5.11
CA THR A 162 8.35 -16.93 5.86
C THR A 162 7.83 -15.52 6.11
N THR A 163 7.92 -15.06 7.36
CA THR A 163 7.60 -13.68 7.70
C THR A 163 8.70 -12.77 7.14
N SER A 164 8.32 -11.87 6.23
CA SER A 164 9.22 -10.89 5.62
C SER A 164 8.55 -9.52 5.50
N ILE A 165 9.36 -8.49 5.29
CA ILE A 165 8.85 -7.13 5.02
C ILE A 165 8.42 -7.07 3.54
N PRO A 166 7.16 -6.70 3.22
CA PRO A 166 6.70 -6.58 1.84
C PRO A 166 7.50 -5.55 1.03
N ASP A 167 7.63 -5.75 -0.28
CA ASP A 167 8.46 -4.90 -1.14
C ASP A 167 8.03 -3.43 -1.15
N ASP A 168 6.72 -3.16 -1.18
CA ASP A 168 6.16 -1.82 -1.07
C ASP A 168 6.63 -1.11 0.22
N ILE A 169 6.71 -1.86 1.32
CA ILE A 169 7.17 -1.33 2.61
C ILE A 169 8.69 -1.16 2.62
N GLN A 170 9.44 -2.09 2.01
CA GLN A 170 10.88 -1.90 1.86
C GLN A 170 11.21 -0.66 1.03
N TYR A 171 10.44 -0.37 -0.02
CA TYR A 171 10.56 0.84 -0.82
C TYR A 171 10.34 2.10 0.03
N ILE A 172 9.28 2.12 0.85
CA ILE A 172 9.00 3.23 1.79
C ILE A 172 10.13 3.40 2.81
N LEU A 173 10.61 2.31 3.41
CA LEU A 173 11.64 2.36 4.45
C LEU A 173 13.01 2.82 3.91
N LYS A 174 13.30 2.53 2.63
CA LYS A 174 14.53 2.97 1.93
C LYS A 174 14.41 4.38 1.33
N ASP A 175 13.25 5.03 1.43
CA ASP A 175 13.03 6.35 0.86
C ASP A 175 13.85 7.43 1.59
N ASN A 176 14.38 8.39 0.85
CA ASN A 176 15.14 9.51 1.42
C ASN A 176 14.35 10.30 2.47
N LYS A 177 13.02 10.43 2.34
CA LYS A 177 12.20 11.12 3.35
C LYS A 177 12.07 10.32 4.66
N CYS A 178 12.22 9.00 4.60
CA CYS A 178 12.30 8.13 5.79
C CYS A 178 13.70 8.22 6.42
N LEU A 179 14.74 8.19 5.59
CA LEU A 179 16.13 8.18 6.06
C LEU A 179 16.58 9.54 6.64
N CYS A 180 16.15 10.65 6.04
CA CYS A 180 16.64 12.00 6.35
C CYS A 180 15.58 12.85 7.06
N ILE A 181 15.22 12.49 8.30
CA ILE A 181 14.20 13.23 9.07
C ILE A 181 14.73 14.48 9.76
N SER A 182 16.00 14.51 10.14
CA SER A 182 16.65 15.70 10.69
C SER A 182 17.81 16.16 9.80
N PRO A 183 18.11 17.48 9.76
CA PRO A 183 19.29 18.00 9.07
C PRO A 183 20.62 17.48 9.64
N GLU A 184 20.63 17.14 10.93
CA GLU A 184 21.84 16.83 11.71
C GLU A 184 22.16 15.32 11.77
N VAL A 185 21.19 14.42 11.60
CA VAL A 185 21.38 12.95 11.63
C VAL A 185 21.88 12.40 10.28
N ASN A 186 22.57 13.24 9.49
CA ASN A 186 23.33 12.80 8.33
C ASN A 186 24.67 12.17 8.77
N SER A 187 24.61 11.08 9.53
CA SER A 187 25.78 10.21 9.79
C SER A 187 25.90 9.07 8.76
N TYR A 188 25.02 9.00 7.75
CA TYR A 188 25.21 8.09 6.62
C TYR A 188 26.25 8.69 5.64
N PRO A 189 27.39 8.03 5.35
CA PRO A 189 28.54 8.66 4.68
C PRO A 189 28.31 9.10 3.22
N LEU A 190 27.17 8.76 2.61
CA LEU A 190 27.00 8.83 1.16
C LEU A 190 26.37 10.12 0.61
N TYR A 191 25.85 11.02 1.46
CA TYR A 191 25.09 12.18 0.97
C TYR A 191 25.37 13.51 1.70
N LYS A 192 26.65 13.91 1.76
CA LYS A 192 27.00 15.34 1.89
C LYS A 192 26.89 16.00 0.51
N ARG A 193 25.70 16.50 0.13
CA ARG A 193 25.52 17.34 -1.06
C ARG A 193 25.20 18.78 -0.64
N SER A 194 26.09 19.69 -0.99
CA SER A 194 26.19 21.10 -0.59
C SER A 194 25.08 22.04 -1.10
N ASN A 195 23.98 21.54 -1.68
CA ASN A 195 22.93 22.37 -2.31
C ASN A 195 21.49 21.94 -1.93
N MET A 196 21.27 21.25 -0.81
CA MET A 196 19.90 20.92 -0.38
C MET A 196 19.20 22.14 0.21
N LYS A 197 18.05 22.53 -0.38
CA LYS A 197 17.07 23.42 0.26
C LYS A 197 16.77 22.91 1.67
N PRO A 198 16.52 23.79 2.67
CA PRO A 198 16.20 23.37 4.03
C PRO A 198 15.10 22.31 4.00
N ILE A 199 15.33 21.18 4.69
CA ILE A 199 14.37 20.08 4.78
C ILE A 199 13.07 20.68 5.35
N GLN A 200 12.03 20.72 4.52
CA GLN A 200 10.66 20.99 4.97
C GLN A 200 10.36 20.05 6.13
N GLN A 201 9.74 20.55 7.21
CA GLN A 201 9.37 19.73 8.36
C GLN A 201 8.77 18.39 7.89
N SER A 202 9.39 17.30 8.33
CA SER A 202 8.97 15.95 7.98
C SER A 202 7.51 15.75 8.36
N SER A 203 6.73 15.17 7.45
CA SER A 203 5.33 14.86 7.74
C SER A 203 5.24 13.78 8.82
N GLU A 204 4.11 13.72 9.51
CA GLU A 204 3.86 12.71 10.53
C GLU A 204 4.01 11.28 9.97
N PHE A 205 3.63 11.07 8.71
CA PHE A 205 3.82 9.79 8.01
C PHE A 205 5.29 9.37 7.99
N TRP A 206 6.19 10.26 7.55
CA TRP A 206 7.61 9.92 7.44
C TRP A 206 8.26 9.73 8.82
N ILE A 207 7.84 10.49 9.83
CA ILE A 207 8.23 10.29 11.24
C ILE A 207 7.86 8.89 11.72
N LEU A 208 6.63 8.44 11.43
CA LEU A 208 6.18 7.09 11.75
C LEU A 208 6.97 6.01 10.99
N CYS A 209 7.25 6.20 9.70
CA CYS A 209 8.07 5.28 8.91
C CYS A 209 9.48 5.10 9.49
N ARG A 210 10.14 6.19 9.88
CA ARG A 210 11.46 6.12 10.54
C ARG A 210 11.39 5.43 11.88
N ALA A 211 10.40 5.73 12.71
CA ALA A 211 10.24 5.07 14.00
C ALA A 211 10.07 3.56 13.86
N VAL A 212 9.32 3.12 12.85
CA VAL A 212 9.20 1.69 12.51
C VAL A 212 10.52 1.15 11.97
N SER A 213 11.26 1.91 11.16
CA SER A 213 12.60 1.53 10.71
C SER A 213 13.57 1.34 11.87
N ASP A 214 13.56 2.21 12.87
CA ASP A 214 14.39 2.11 14.08
C ASP A 214 14.01 0.88 14.90
N TYR A 215 12.71 0.63 15.07
CA TYR A 215 12.20 -0.60 15.70
C TYR A 215 12.69 -1.86 14.97
N ILE A 216 12.57 -1.91 13.63
CA ILE A 216 13.01 -3.07 12.83
C ILE A 216 14.50 -3.37 13.08
N SER A 217 15.33 -2.33 13.11
CA SER A 217 16.78 -2.44 13.32
C SER A 217 17.19 -2.75 14.77
N SER A 218 16.32 -2.49 15.75
CA SER A 218 16.61 -2.69 17.17
C SER A 218 15.77 -3.83 17.76
N GLU A 219 14.56 -3.56 18.27
CA GLU A 219 13.77 -4.58 18.99
C GLU A 219 13.07 -5.59 18.07
N GLY A 220 12.82 -5.21 16.82
CA GLY A 220 12.05 -5.97 15.84
C GLY A 220 12.80 -7.14 15.20
N ASN A 221 14.14 -7.21 15.36
CA ASN A 221 14.99 -8.25 14.75
C ASN A 221 14.75 -8.41 13.23
N GLY A 222 14.66 -7.30 12.50
CA GLY A 222 14.41 -7.31 11.06
C GLY A 222 12.93 -7.50 10.65
N LEU A 223 12.00 -7.52 11.61
CA LEU A 223 10.57 -7.73 11.35
C LEU A 223 9.74 -6.49 11.73
N LEU A 224 8.59 -6.34 11.05
CA LEU A 224 7.61 -5.30 11.37
C LEU A 224 6.99 -5.51 12.77
N PRO A 225 6.49 -4.43 13.42
CA PRO A 225 5.74 -4.57 14.67
C PRO A 225 4.49 -5.45 14.44
N LEU A 226 4.17 -6.28 15.42
CA LEU A 226 3.04 -7.20 15.31
C LEU A 226 1.71 -6.43 15.25
N SER A 227 0.86 -6.73 14.27
CA SER A 227 -0.38 -5.98 14.04
C SER A 227 -1.41 -6.08 15.18
N GLY A 228 -1.35 -7.13 16.00
CA GLY A 228 -2.35 -7.40 17.03
C GLY A 228 -3.68 -7.93 16.50
N ILE A 229 -3.82 -8.22 15.20
CA ILE A 229 -5.03 -8.80 14.58
C ILE A 229 -4.85 -10.32 14.46
N LEU A 230 -5.75 -11.07 15.08
CA LEU A 230 -5.88 -12.52 14.87
C LEU A 230 -7.12 -12.81 14.02
N PRO A 231 -7.10 -13.88 13.20
CA PRO A 231 -8.29 -14.34 12.50
C PRO A 231 -9.38 -14.80 13.45
N ASP A 232 -10.62 -14.78 12.96
CA ASP A 232 -11.65 -15.57 13.59
C ASP A 232 -11.32 -17.06 13.43
N MET A 233 -11.39 -17.78 14.54
CA MET A 233 -11.15 -19.22 14.59
C MET A 233 -12.47 -19.84 15.02
N LYS A 234 -13.13 -20.55 14.09
CA LYS A 234 -14.43 -21.19 14.29
C LYS A 234 -14.46 -21.97 15.60
N SER A 235 -15.55 -21.80 16.34
CA SER A 235 -15.95 -22.64 17.45
C SER A 235 -17.46 -22.56 17.53
N ASP A 236 -18.13 -23.69 17.37
CA ASP A 236 -19.58 -23.73 17.22
C ASP A 236 -20.31 -23.18 18.46
N SER A 237 -21.40 -22.44 18.20
CA SER A 237 -22.20 -21.80 19.25
C SER A 237 -23.30 -22.72 19.80
N GLU A 238 -23.66 -23.79 19.09
CA GLU A 238 -24.72 -24.72 19.51
C GLU A 238 -24.27 -25.69 20.63
N THR A 239 -22.95 -25.89 20.82
CA THR A 239 -22.37 -26.69 21.91
C THR A 239 -22.24 -25.91 23.24
N TYR A 240 -22.86 -24.74 23.34
CA TYR A 240 -22.74 -23.79 24.46
C TYR A 240 -23.42 -24.26 25.76
N ILE A 241 -24.46 -25.09 25.70
CA ILE A 241 -25.27 -25.47 26.88
C ILE A 241 -24.78 -26.78 27.54
N LYS A 242 -24.04 -27.65 26.84
CA LYS A 242 -23.66 -28.99 27.36
C LYS A 242 -22.30 -29.08 28.06
N LEU A 243 -21.46 -28.05 28.04
CA LEU A 243 -20.03 -28.14 28.42
C LEU A 243 -19.54 -27.01 29.35
N GLN A 244 -20.34 -26.61 30.34
CA GLN A 244 -20.07 -25.44 31.20
C GLN A 244 -18.74 -25.51 31.99
N ASN A 245 -18.17 -26.70 32.22
CA ASN A 245 -16.87 -26.88 32.91
C ASN A 245 -15.67 -26.97 31.95
N THR A 246 -15.84 -27.55 30.76
CA THR A 246 -14.78 -27.64 29.73
C THR A 246 -14.60 -26.30 29.00
N TYR A 247 -15.68 -25.50 28.89
CA TYR A 247 -15.67 -24.17 28.28
C TYR A 247 -14.79 -23.15 29.03
N LYS A 248 -14.60 -23.29 30.35
CA LYS A 248 -13.67 -22.45 31.11
C LYS A 248 -12.23 -22.61 30.63
N LYS A 249 -11.78 -23.85 30.37
CA LYS A 249 -10.41 -24.12 29.90
C LYS A 249 -10.20 -23.66 28.45
N TYR A 250 -11.24 -23.74 27.62
CA TYR A 250 -11.27 -23.22 26.25
C TYR A 250 -11.13 -21.71 26.17
N LEU A 251 -11.97 -20.98 26.92
CA LEU A 251 -11.83 -19.54 27.06
C LEU A 251 -10.44 -19.23 27.58
N ILE A 252 -9.93 -19.95 28.59
CA ILE A 252 -8.58 -19.70 29.10
C ILE A 252 -7.50 -19.88 28.02
N SER A 253 -7.50 -20.94 27.20
CA SER A 253 -6.48 -21.13 26.16
C SER A 253 -6.60 -20.12 25.00
N LYS A 254 -7.81 -19.89 24.49
CA LYS A 254 -8.09 -18.87 23.46
C LYS A 254 -7.75 -17.47 23.97
N LEU A 255 -8.15 -17.15 25.21
CA LEU A 255 -7.82 -15.90 25.89
C LEU A 255 -6.33 -15.78 26.13
N ILE A 256 -5.62 -16.83 26.57
CA ILE A 256 -4.16 -16.77 26.80
C ILE A 256 -3.42 -16.52 25.48
N ASN A 257 -3.77 -17.21 24.40
CA ASN A 257 -3.13 -17.00 23.10
C ASN A 257 -3.42 -15.59 22.57
N THR A 258 -4.68 -15.18 22.58
CA THR A 258 -5.13 -13.84 22.19
C THR A 258 -4.46 -12.77 23.04
N TYR A 259 -4.38 -12.99 24.36
CA TYR A 259 -3.73 -12.10 25.31
C TYR A 259 -2.23 -12.00 25.08
N ARG A 260 -1.51 -13.12 24.85
CA ARG A 260 -0.07 -13.10 24.53
C ARG A 260 0.20 -12.41 23.20
N TYR A 261 -0.64 -12.62 22.20
CA TYR A 261 -0.57 -11.94 20.90
C TYR A 261 -0.75 -10.43 21.07
N HIS A 262 -1.80 -10.00 21.79
CA HIS A 262 -2.04 -8.58 22.07
C HIS A 262 -0.97 -7.97 22.96
N GLN A 263 -0.42 -8.71 23.93
CA GLN A 263 0.69 -8.24 24.75
C GLN A 263 1.95 -8.00 23.92
N LYS A 264 2.28 -8.92 22.99
CA LYS A 264 3.39 -8.72 22.06
C LYS A 264 3.15 -7.48 21.19
N ALA A 265 1.97 -7.36 20.57
CA ALA A 265 1.62 -6.18 19.80
C ALA A 265 1.67 -4.88 20.61
N LYS A 266 1.25 -4.91 21.89
CA LYS A 266 1.37 -3.77 22.81
C LYS A 266 2.84 -3.43 23.09
N LYS A 267 3.69 -4.42 23.33
CA LYS A 267 5.12 -4.23 23.56
C LYS A 267 5.80 -3.60 22.34
N ASP A 268 5.52 -4.12 21.14
CA ASP A 268 6.06 -3.59 19.89
C ASP A 268 5.59 -2.15 19.65
N TYR A 269 4.31 -1.87 19.90
CA TYR A 269 3.76 -0.51 19.87
C TYR A 269 4.48 0.43 20.85
N GLU A 270 4.75 0.01 22.08
CA GLU A 270 5.45 0.85 23.07
C GLU A 270 6.89 1.17 22.62
N CYS A 271 7.59 0.23 21.98
CA CYS A 271 8.90 0.49 21.37
C CYS A 271 8.80 1.52 20.25
N VAL A 272 7.88 1.34 19.29
CA VAL A 272 7.66 2.31 18.19
C VAL A 272 7.28 3.69 18.75
N ARG A 273 6.42 3.74 19.78
CA ARG A 273 6.02 4.99 20.43
C ARG A 273 7.20 5.75 21.02
N LYS A 274 8.13 5.04 21.67
CA LYS A 274 9.38 5.65 22.19
C LYS A 274 10.25 6.19 21.06
N HIS A 275 10.40 5.45 19.96
CA HIS A 275 11.13 5.94 18.78
C HIS A 275 10.48 7.20 18.20
N VAL A 276 9.15 7.24 18.05
CA VAL A 276 8.42 8.44 17.62
C VAL A 276 8.71 9.64 18.53
N GLN A 277 8.66 9.45 19.85
CA GLN A 277 8.93 10.52 20.82
C GLN A 277 10.38 11.02 20.71
N SER A 278 11.36 10.12 20.63
CA SER A 278 12.77 10.46 20.45
C SER A 278 13.02 11.24 19.16
N ILE A 279 12.38 10.83 18.06
CA ILE A 279 12.46 11.53 16.77
C ILE A 279 11.84 12.93 16.89
N LEU A 280 10.65 13.08 17.48
CA LEU A 280 10.00 14.37 17.64
C LEU A 280 10.86 15.35 18.46
N VAL A 281 11.47 14.86 19.55
CA VAL A 281 12.41 15.66 20.35
C VAL A 281 13.62 16.09 19.51
N SER A 282 14.21 15.19 18.71
CA SER A 282 15.40 15.50 17.91
C SER A 282 15.15 16.50 16.77
N ILE A 283 13.90 16.65 16.32
CA ILE A 283 13.50 17.66 15.32
C ILE A 283 12.79 18.88 15.94
N ASN A 284 12.92 19.08 17.26
CA ASN A 284 12.30 20.19 17.99
C ASN A 284 10.78 20.30 17.75
N GLN A 285 10.08 19.17 17.79
CA GLN A 285 8.63 19.07 17.70
C GLN A 285 8.05 18.53 19.01
N PRO A 286 6.82 18.94 19.39
CA PRO A 286 6.21 18.45 20.61
C PRO A 286 5.92 16.95 20.51
N VAL A 287 6.20 16.20 21.57
CA VAL A 287 5.93 14.75 21.65
C VAL A 287 4.44 14.41 21.48
N SER A 288 3.56 15.39 21.68
CA SER A 288 2.10 15.28 21.47
C SER A 288 1.67 15.47 20.02
N LYS A 289 2.58 15.82 19.09
CA LYS A 289 2.27 16.06 17.68
C LYS A 289 1.58 14.85 17.03
N ILE A 290 2.01 13.64 17.38
CA ILE A 290 1.45 12.40 16.87
C ILE A 290 0.77 11.67 18.02
N SER A 291 -0.54 11.47 17.92
CA SER A 291 -1.31 10.82 18.99
C SER A 291 -0.96 9.34 19.13
N ASN A 292 -1.10 8.82 20.36
CA ASN A 292 -0.95 7.40 20.67
C ASN A 292 -1.85 6.50 19.80
N GLU A 293 -3.07 6.95 19.53
CA GLU A 293 -4.02 6.24 18.66
C GLU A 293 -3.51 6.13 17.23
N LYS A 294 -2.92 7.20 16.69
CA LYS A 294 -2.33 7.22 15.36
C LYS A 294 -1.12 6.30 15.27
N ILE A 295 -0.24 6.29 16.27
CA ILE A 295 0.91 5.37 16.34
C ILE A 295 0.42 3.91 16.38
N LYS A 296 -0.58 3.61 17.22
CA LYS A 296 -1.15 2.26 17.35
C LYS A 296 -1.80 1.79 16.05
N LEU A 297 -2.57 2.66 15.40
CA LEU A 297 -3.18 2.38 14.10
C LEU A 297 -2.10 2.13 13.03
N PHE A 298 -1.04 2.94 13.03
CA PHE A 298 0.07 2.79 12.11
C PHE A 298 0.76 1.43 12.28
N CYS A 299 1.12 1.01 13.50
CA CYS A 299 1.69 -0.32 13.75
C CYS A 299 0.79 -1.46 13.25
N LYS A 300 -0.53 -1.29 13.38
CA LYS A 300 -1.53 -2.28 12.94
C LYS A 300 -1.61 -2.41 11.41
N GLN A 301 -1.47 -1.29 10.70
CA GLN A 301 -1.75 -1.20 9.26
C GLN A 301 -0.50 -1.03 8.39
N PHE A 302 0.68 -0.80 8.98
CA PHE A 302 1.89 -0.43 8.25
C PHE A 302 2.22 -1.39 7.11
N LYS A 303 2.05 -2.70 7.32
CA LYS A 303 2.29 -3.74 6.30
C LYS A 303 1.41 -3.63 5.04
N TYR A 304 0.38 -2.80 5.06
CA TYR A 304 -0.59 -2.64 3.96
C TYR A 304 -0.58 -1.25 3.33
N ILE A 305 0.37 -0.40 3.71
CA ILE A 305 0.48 0.94 3.17
C ILE A 305 1.09 0.89 1.76
N LYS A 306 0.53 1.69 0.85
CA LYS A 306 1.15 2.05 -0.42
C LYS A 306 1.43 3.54 -0.49
N LEU A 307 2.54 3.87 -1.14
CA LEU A 307 2.97 5.24 -1.41
C LEU A 307 2.84 5.52 -2.90
N LEU A 308 1.97 6.47 -3.26
CA LEU A 308 1.75 6.92 -4.63
C LEU A 308 2.40 8.28 -4.82
N ARG A 309 3.22 8.42 -5.87
CA ARG A 309 3.83 9.69 -6.29
C ARG A 309 3.39 9.99 -7.71
N TYR A 310 2.58 11.03 -7.88
CA TYR A 310 2.11 11.41 -9.20
C TYR A 310 3.18 12.28 -9.88
N ARG A 311 3.14 12.35 -11.20
CA ARG A 311 3.88 13.36 -11.96
C ARG A 311 3.07 14.65 -11.99
N SER A 312 3.74 15.81 -11.91
CA SER A 312 3.06 17.08 -12.12
C SER A 312 2.63 17.23 -13.58
N LEU A 313 1.64 18.09 -13.82
CA LEU A 313 1.21 18.41 -15.18
C LEU A 313 2.33 19.11 -15.97
N GLU A 314 3.13 19.93 -15.31
CA GLU A 314 4.28 20.57 -15.94
C GLU A 314 5.25 19.54 -16.52
N LEU A 315 5.58 18.49 -15.74
CA LEU A 315 6.44 17.41 -16.19
C LEU A 315 5.79 16.59 -17.32
N GLU A 316 4.49 16.31 -17.22
CA GLU A 316 3.75 15.61 -18.27
C GLU A 316 3.71 16.39 -19.59
N TYR A 317 3.58 17.71 -19.52
CA TYR A 317 3.42 18.57 -20.69
C TYR A 317 4.75 18.93 -21.35
N LYS A 318 5.79 19.19 -20.56
CA LYS A 318 7.12 19.59 -21.05
C LYS A 318 8.04 18.40 -21.30
N TYR A 319 7.94 17.35 -20.48
CA TYR A 319 8.84 16.19 -20.49
C TYR A 319 8.03 14.88 -20.48
N PRO A 320 7.16 14.63 -21.47
CA PRO A 320 6.35 13.43 -21.52
C PRO A 320 7.22 12.16 -21.57
N ASN A 321 6.68 11.05 -21.08
CA ASN A 321 7.38 9.76 -21.13
C ASN A 321 7.27 9.20 -22.56
N SER A 322 8.25 9.52 -23.40
CA SER A 322 8.29 9.13 -24.81
C SER A 322 8.31 7.60 -24.98
N GLU A 323 8.99 6.87 -24.10
CA GLU A 323 9.05 5.40 -24.16
C GLU A 323 7.69 4.78 -23.87
N LEU A 324 6.99 5.24 -22.84
CA LEU A 324 5.62 4.81 -22.55
C LEU A 324 4.70 5.09 -23.74
N ILE A 325 4.78 6.28 -24.33
CA ILE A 325 3.98 6.64 -25.52
C ILE A 325 4.30 5.67 -26.67
N LYS A 326 5.57 5.45 -27.01
CA LYS A 326 5.98 4.53 -28.09
C LYS A 326 5.46 3.10 -27.87
N THR A 327 5.62 2.57 -26.65
CA THR A 327 5.18 1.21 -26.29
C THR A 327 3.65 1.08 -26.33
N SER A 328 2.93 2.05 -25.76
CA SER A 328 1.46 2.05 -25.79
C SER A 328 0.92 2.18 -27.22
N PHE A 329 1.56 2.95 -28.10
CA PHE A 329 1.16 3.04 -29.51
C PHE A 329 1.31 1.72 -30.27
N SER A 330 2.26 0.88 -29.85
CA SER A 330 2.48 -0.44 -30.44
C SER A 330 1.57 -1.51 -29.82
N THR A 331 0.84 -1.17 -28.75
CA THR A 331 0.00 -2.09 -28.00
C THR A 331 -1.45 -2.03 -28.51
N PRO A 332 -2.02 -3.14 -29.00
CA PRO A 332 -3.41 -3.17 -29.46
C PRO A 332 -4.39 -2.75 -28.35
N ASN A 333 -5.40 -1.95 -28.70
CA ASN A 333 -6.46 -1.47 -27.81
C ASN A 333 -5.99 -0.57 -26.64
N ASP A 334 -4.75 -0.09 -26.62
CA ASP A 334 -4.31 0.89 -25.64
C ASP A 334 -5.04 2.23 -25.85
N LEU A 335 -5.45 2.87 -24.75
CA LEU A 335 -6.21 4.11 -24.76
C LEU A 335 -5.34 5.36 -24.99
N ILE A 336 -4.02 5.21 -25.15
CA ILE A 336 -3.10 6.33 -25.36
C ILE A 336 -3.47 7.17 -26.59
N ALA A 337 -4.03 6.56 -27.64
CA ALA A 337 -4.47 7.28 -28.84
C ALA A 337 -5.54 8.32 -28.50
N TRP A 338 -6.49 7.97 -27.63
CA TRP A 338 -7.53 8.88 -27.15
C TRP A 338 -6.95 9.99 -26.28
N TYR A 339 -6.00 9.67 -25.40
CA TYR A 339 -5.30 10.70 -24.62
C TYR A 339 -4.60 11.73 -25.53
N ILE A 340 -3.88 11.26 -26.55
CA ILE A 340 -3.20 12.15 -27.51
C ILE A 340 -4.21 12.98 -28.30
N ALA A 341 -5.31 12.39 -28.77
CA ALA A 341 -6.38 13.09 -29.46
C ALA A 341 -6.96 14.20 -28.57
N LEU A 342 -7.31 13.90 -27.32
CA LEU A 342 -7.78 14.90 -26.34
C LEU A 342 -6.76 16.02 -26.07
N ARG A 343 -5.46 15.70 -25.95
CA ARG A 343 -4.40 16.71 -25.81
C ARG A 343 -4.33 17.64 -27.03
N SER A 344 -4.45 17.08 -28.23
CA SER A 344 -4.47 17.86 -29.47
C SER A 344 -5.75 18.68 -29.63
N TYR A 345 -6.90 18.16 -29.17
CA TYR A 345 -8.19 18.86 -29.18
C TYR A 345 -8.13 20.13 -28.32
N ASN A 346 -7.58 20.03 -27.10
CA ASN A 346 -7.39 21.18 -26.21
C ASN A 346 -6.38 22.19 -26.77
N LYS A 347 -5.33 21.72 -27.48
CA LYS A 347 -4.39 22.60 -28.18
C LYS A 347 -5.05 23.33 -29.34
N TYR A 348 -5.87 22.65 -30.13
CA TYR A 348 -6.62 23.27 -31.22
C TYR A 348 -7.50 24.40 -30.66
N ARG A 349 -8.27 24.13 -29.59
CA ARG A 349 -9.09 25.14 -28.93
C ARG A 349 -8.28 26.35 -28.48
N SER A 350 -7.09 26.12 -27.93
CA SER A 350 -6.21 27.18 -27.47
C SER A 350 -5.61 28.00 -28.62
N ALA A 351 -5.36 27.37 -29.78
CA ALA A 351 -4.79 28.03 -30.95
C ALA A 351 -5.81 28.81 -31.79
N PHE A 352 -7.04 28.28 -31.91
CA PHE A 352 -8.06 28.81 -32.83
C PHE A 352 -9.25 29.46 -32.12
N GLY A 353 -9.32 29.39 -30.78
CA GLY A 353 -10.41 30.00 -29.99
C GLY A 353 -11.76 29.28 -30.09
N LYS A 354 -11.86 28.21 -30.89
CA LYS A 354 -13.07 27.39 -31.07
C LYS A 354 -12.77 25.90 -30.94
N TYR A 355 -13.79 25.10 -30.67
CA TYR A 355 -13.67 23.65 -30.67
C TYR A 355 -13.59 23.12 -32.10
N VAL A 356 -12.83 22.04 -32.31
CA VAL A 356 -12.78 21.38 -33.62
C VAL A 356 -14.19 20.89 -33.96
N GLY A 357 -14.66 21.11 -35.19
CA GLY A 357 -15.96 20.63 -35.64
C GLY A 357 -17.16 21.41 -35.09
N SER A 358 -16.95 22.54 -34.42
CA SER A 358 -18.07 23.34 -33.87
C SER A 358 -18.94 24.01 -34.95
N GLU A 359 -18.44 24.12 -36.17
CA GLU A 359 -19.10 24.77 -37.31
C GLU A 359 -19.14 23.80 -38.49
N GLU A 360 -20.34 23.47 -38.95
CA GLU A 360 -20.53 22.52 -40.07
C GLU A 360 -19.83 22.99 -41.35
N ALA A 361 -19.85 24.31 -41.61
CA ALA A 361 -19.23 24.91 -42.78
C ALA A 361 -17.70 24.73 -42.85
N THR A 362 -17.01 24.57 -41.70
CA THR A 362 -15.55 24.41 -41.65
C THR A 362 -15.14 23.02 -41.18
N LEU A 363 -16.06 22.06 -41.05
CA LEU A 363 -15.81 20.75 -40.45
C LEU A 363 -14.63 20.02 -41.10
N ASN A 364 -14.60 19.94 -42.43
CA ASN A 364 -13.52 19.25 -43.15
C ASN A 364 -12.17 19.93 -42.95
N GLU A 365 -12.12 21.27 -43.07
CA GLU A 365 -10.89 22.04 -42.87
C GLU A 365 -10.38 21.94 -41.42
N ASP A 366 -11.29 22.01 -40.44
CA ASP A 366 -10.96 21.91 -39.02
C ASP A 366 -10.48 20.51 -38.67
N THR A 367 -11.06 19.48 -39.28
CA THR A 367 -10.63 18.08 -39.15
C THR A 367 -9.20 17.90 -39.67
N ASP A 368 -8.90 18.40 -40.87
CA ASP A 368 -7.57 18.29 -41.46
C ASP A 368 -6.51 19.04 -40.64
N ARG A 369 -6.83 20.26 -40.18
CA ARG A 369 -5.95 21.04 -39.28
C ARG A 369 -5.72 20.33 -37.95
N TYR A 370 -6.77 19.74 -37.37
CA TYR A 370 -6.68 18.99 -36.13
C TYR A 370 -5.80 17.74 -36.28
N ILE A 371 -5.97 16.96 -37.35
CA ILE A 371 -5.12 15.80 -37.66
C ILE A 371 -3.67 16.26 -37.87
N GLN A 372 -3.44 17.37 -38.57
CA GLN A 372 -2.10 17.92 -38.79
C GLN A 372 -1.44 18.36 -37.48
N LEU A 373 -2.18 19.00 -36.57
CA LEU A 373 -1.70 19.34 -35.23
C LEU A 373 -1.32 18.10 -34.42
N THR A 374 -2.13 17.04 -34.50
CA THR A 374 -1.83 15.76 -33.85
C THR A 374 -0.57 15.13 -34.43
N LYS A 375 -0.39 15.14 -35.76
CA LYS A 375 0.85 14.68 -36.43
C LYS A 375 2.07 15.45 -35.94
N GLN A 376 1.99 16.78 -35.86
CA GLN A 376 3.07 17.63 -35.36
C GLN A 376 3.36 17.42 -33.87
N PHE A 377 2.35 17.06 -33.07
CA PHE A 377 2.55 16.74 -31.68
C PHE A 377 3.26 15.39 -31.51
N LEU A 378 2.86 14.37 -32.27
CA LEU A 378 3.44 13.03 -32.22
C LEU A 378 4.85 12.95 -32.78
N SER A 379 5.18 13.77 -33.79
CA SER A 379 6.54 13.81 -34.35
C SER A 379 7.59 14.22 -33.32
N LYS A 380 7.22 14.96 -32.27
CA LYS A 380 8.10 15.29 -31.13
C LYS A 380 8.51 14.07 -30.30
N PHE A 381 7.84 12.95 -30.49
CA PHE A 381 8.06 11.70 -29.78
C PHE A 381 8.54 10.58 -30.71
N ASP A 382 8.94 10.89 -31.93
CA ASP A 382 9.23 9.92 -33.01
C ASP A 382 8.09 8.92 -33.25
N CYS A 383 6.85 9.33 -32.98
CA CYS A 383 5.67 8.53 -33.26
C CYS A 383 5.03 9.02 -34.56
N ASN A 384 4.72 8.10 -35.46
CA ASN A 384 3.92 8.39 -36.64
C ASN A 384 2.45 8.19 -36.31
N ILE A 385 1.59 9.05 -36.86
CA ILE A 385 0.16 8.83 -36.80
C ILE A 385 -0.19 7.64 -37.70
N THR A 386 -1.05 6.74 -37.22
CA THR A 386 -1.63 5.65 -38.02
C THR A 386 -3.13 5.89 -38.21
N ASP A 387 -3.78 5.05 -39.02
CA ASP A 387 -5.22 5.13 -39.26
C ASP A 387 -6.03 5.11 -37.95
N PHE A 388 -5.59 4.36 -36.94
CA PHE A 388 -6.27 4.31 -35.64
C PHE A 388 -6.26 5.66 -34.92
N GLN A 389 -5.15 6.41 -34.94
CA GLN A 389 -5.13 7.74 -34.33
C GLN A 389 -5.90 8.78 -35.15
N ILE A 390 -5.99 8.59 -36.46
CA ILE A 390 -6.86 9.41 -37.32
C ILE A 390 -8.33 9.15 -36.96
N ILE A 391 -8.72 7.89 -36.76
CA ILE A 391 -10.07 7.52 -36.28
C ILE A 391 -10.33 8.18 -34.92
N ALA A 392 -9.41 8.04 -33.96
CA ALA A 392 -9.56 8.67 -32.64
C ALA A 392 -9.73 10.20 -32.72
N CYS A 393 -9.09 10.87 -33.68
CA CYS A 393 -9.32 12.29 -33.92
C CYS A 393 -10.75 12.53 -34.46
N LYS A 394 -11.16 11.79 -35.50
CA LYS A 394 -12.48 11.98 -36.13
C LYS A 394 -13.64 11.69 -35.19
N GLU A 395 -13.52 10.69 -34.32
CA GLU A 395 -14.56 10.31 -33.34
C GLU A 395 -14.74 11.31 -32.18
N LEU A 396 -13.82 12.28 -32.03
CA LEU A 396 -13.97 13.36 -31.05
C LEU A 396 -14.70 14.60 -31.60
N LEU A 397 -15.06 14.59 -32.89
CA LEU A 397 -15.86 15.60 -33.59
C LEU A 397 -17.31 15.15 -33.62
#